data_AF-X1RNW4-F1
#
_entry.id   AF-X1RNW4-F1
#
_cell.length_a   1.000
_cell.length_b   1.000
_cell.length_c   1.000
_cell.angle_alpha   90.00
_cell.angle_beta   90.00
_cell.angle_gamma   90.00
#
_symmetry.space_group_name_H-M   'P 1'
#
loop_
_entity.id
_entity.type
_entity.pdbx_description
1 polymer ?
#
loop_
_entity_poly.entity_id
_entity_poly.type
_entity_poly.pdbx_seq_one_letter_code
_entity_poly.pdbx_strand_id
1 'polypeptide(L)'
;MKSSKVFVLPSTREGFGIVVIEANACGIPVMTINHKDNAASDLIEEGKNGFVCQLDEKEIAKNIMKVIKNRNRMKKVCTNS
;
A
#
# COMPACT_ATOMS: atom_id res chain seq x y z
N MET A 1 9.53 7.71 8.58
CA MET A 1 8.76 6.48 8.29
C MET A 1 9.14 5.23 9.11
N LYS A 2 10.31 5.10 9.74
CA LYS A 2 10.77 3.86 10.41
C LYS A 2 9.88 3.27 11.53
N SER A 3 8.95 4.04 12.11
CA SER A 3 8.03 3.55 13.16
C SER A 3 6.69 3.02 12.60
N SER A 4 6.36 3.34 11.34
CA SER A 4 5.07 2.97 10.74
C SER A 4 5.01 1.49 10.34
N LYS A 5 3.82 0.89 10.45
CA LYS A 5 3.59 -0.53 10.13
C LYS A 5 2.96 -0.75 8.75
N VAL A 6 2.24 0.25 8.26
CA VAL A 6 1.54 0.31 6.98
C VAL A 6 1.53 1.76 6.53
N PHE A 7 1.61 2.00 5.22
CA PHE A 7 1.37 3.31 4.62
C PHE A 7 0.02 3.28 3.90
N VAL A 8 -0.85 4.23 4.19
CA VAL A 8 -2.21 4.29 3.62
C VAL A 8 -2.32 5.55 2.78
N LEU A 9 -2.65 5.39 1.51
CA LEU A 9 -2.79 6.46 0.53
C LEU A 9 -4.19 6.42 -0.10
N PRO A 10 -5.20 7.02 0.56
CA PRO A 10 -6.59 7.04 0.08
C PRO A 10 -6.82 8.15 -0.96
N SER A 11 -5.77 8.57 -1.66
CA SER A 11 -5.81 9.63 -2.67
C SER A 11 -6.37 9.08 -3.98
N THR A 12 -7.36 9.74 -4.56
CA THR A 12 -7.95 9.37 -5.86
C THR A 12 -7.08 9.79 -7.03
N ARG A 13 -6.11 10.67 -6.79
CA ARG A 13 -5.26 11.22 -7.84
C ARG A 13 -3.80 11.22 -7.42
N GLU A 14 -3.01 10.39 -8.07
CA GLU A 14 -1.56 10.31 -7.87
C GLU A 14 -0.89 10.15 -9.22
N GLY A 15 0.11 11.01 -9.49
CA GLY A 15 0.76 11.05 -10.80
C GLY A 15 1.73 9.88 -11.02
N PHE A 16 2.71 9.72 -10.12
CA PHE A 16 3.78 8.72 -10.27
C PHE A 16 3.86 7.73 -9.12
N GLY A 17 3.16 7.96 -8.01
CA GLY A 17 3.22 7.07 -6.85
C GLY A 17 4.60 6.97 -6.21
N ILE A 18 5.46 7.99 -6.32
CA ILE A 18 6.82 7.99 -5.73
C ILE A 18 6.78 7.62 -4.23
N VAL A 19 5.78 8.13 -3.51
CA VAL A 19 5.56 7.82 -2.09
C VAL A 19 5.33 6.32 -1.82
N VAL A 20 4.78 5.58 -2.78
CA VAL A 20 4.59 4.13 -2.70
C VAL A 20 5.92 3.40 -2.83
N ILE A 21 6.78 3.86 -3.75
CA ILE A 21 8.13 3.32 -3.94
C ILE A 21 8.97 3.54 -2.69
N GLU A 22 8.95 4.75 -2.11
CA GLU A 22 9.69 5.07 -0.89
C GLU A 22 9.21 4.23 0.31
N ALA A 23 7.89 4.04 0.44
CA ALA A 23 7.32 3.19 1.47
C ALA A 23 7.75 1.72 1.31
N ASN A 24 7.66 1.17 0.10
CA ASN A 24 8.11 -0.19 -0.20
C ASN A 24 9.62 -0.35 0.06
N ALA A 25 10.46 0.59 -0.40
CA ALA A 25 11.90 0.57 -0.13
C ALA A 25 12.23 0.62 1.38
N CYS A 26 11.37 1.24 2.18
CA CYS A 26 11.47 1.23 3.64
C CYS A 26 10.97 -0.06 4.30
N GLY A 27 10.55 -1.06 3.52
CA GLY A 27 9.93 -2.30 4.00
C GLY A 27 8.52 -2.11 4.54
N ILE A 28 7.82 -1.05 4.13
CA ILE A 28 6.49 -0.69 4.61
C ILE A 28 5.48 -1.00 3.50
N PRO A 29 4.62 -2.01 3.68
CA PRO A 29 3.59 -2.29 2.70
C PRO A 29 2.59 -1.14 2.59
N VAL A 30 2.06 -0.96 1.39
CA VAL A 30 1.18 0.16 1.03
C VAL A 30 -0.24 -0.30 0.81
N MET A 31 -1.20 0.49 1.26
CA MET A 31 -2.59 0.37 0.86
C MET A 31 -3.00 1.63 0.10
N THR A 32 -3.48 1.48 -1.13
CA THR A 32 -3.99 2.60 -1.93
C THR A 32 -5.36 2.28 -2.50
N ILE A 33 -5.95 3.22 -3.23
CA ILE A 33 -7.28 3.08 -3.80
C ILE A 33 -7.28 2.86 -5.31
N ASN A 34 -8.19 2.03 -5.79
CA ASN A 34 -8.41 1.82 -7.21
C ASN A 34 -9.20 3.01 -7.77
N HIS A 35 -8.51 3.92 -8.43
CA HIS A 35 -9.13 5.04 -9.11
C HIS A 35 -8.41 5.33 -10.42
N LYS A 36 -9.17 5.71 -11.45
CA LYS A 36 -8.64 5.92 -12.81
C LYS A 36 -7.49 6.93 -12.91
N ASP A 37 -7.44 7.87 -11.98
CA ASP A 37 -6.42 8.94 -11.92
C ASP A 37 -5.31 8.64 -10.89
N ASN A 38 -5.28 7.43 -10.34
CA ASN A 38 -4.30 7.00 -9.35
C ASN A 38 -3.31 6.00 -9.96
N ALA A 39 -2.20 6.48 -10.51
CA ALA A 39 -1.16 5.61 -11.04
C ALA A 39 -0.42 4.81 -9.93
N ALA A 40 -0.60 5.18 -8.66
CA ALA A 40 0.03 4.48 -7.56
C ALA A 40 -0.53 3.06 -7.35
N SER A 41 -1.74 2.75 -7.83
CA SER A 41 -2.28 1.39 -7.80
C SER A 41 -1.50 0.42 -8.65
N ASP A 42 -0.89 0.89 -9.74
CA ASP A 42 -0.14 0.05 -10.70
C ASP A 42 1.19 -0.44 -10.12
N LEU A 43 1.68 0.23 -9.07
CA LEU A 43 2.90 -0.14 -8.34
C LEU A 43 2.63 -1.20 -7.25
N ILE A 44 1.36 -1.55 -7.02
CA ILE A 44 0.96 -2.50 -5.99
C ILE A 44 0.78 -3.90 -6.56
N GLU A 45 1.59 -4.83 -6.06
CA GLU A 45 1.36 -6.26 -6.19
C GLU A 45 0.56 -6.76 -4.97
N GLU A 46 -0.70 -7.08 -5.23
CA GLU A 46 -1.67 -7.56 -4.25
C GLU A 46 -1.13 -8.70 -3.36
N GLY A 47 -1.14 -8.50 -2.05
CA GLY A 47 -0.69 -9.49 -1.07
C GLY A 47 0.83 -9.66 -0.93
N LYS A 48 1.62 -8.96 -1.74
CA LYS A 48 3.10 -8.97 -1.73
C LYS A 48 3.67 -7.69 -1.13
N ASN A 49 3.46 -6.55 -1.80
CA ASN A 49 3.95 -5.24 -1.35
C ASN A 49 2.80 -4.33 -0.86
N GLY A 50 1.55 -4.74 -1.01
CA GLY A 50 0.42 -3.91 -0.63
C GLY A 50 -0.95 -4.48 -0.96
N PHE A 51 -1.96 -3.61 -0.90
CA PHE A 51 -3.33 -3.87 -1.36
C PHE A 51 -3.90 -2.63 -2.07
N VAL A 52 -4.82 -2.86 -2.99
CA VAL A 52 -5.63 -1.83 -3.66
C VAL A 52 -7.10 -2.09 -3.35
N CYS A 53 -7.84 -1.06 -2.96
CA CYS A 53 -9.26 -1.19 -2.64
C CYS A 53 -10.10 -0.06 -3.19
N GLN A 54 -11.43 -0.16 -3.17
CA GLN A 54 -12.28 0.96 -3.55
C GLN A 54 -12.21 2.07 -2.50
N LEU A 55 -12.57 3.29 -2.89
CA LEU A 55 -12.74 4.40 -1.95
C LEU A 55 -14.02 4.21 -1.13
N ASP A 56 -13.94 3.29 -0.18
CA ASP A 56 -14.99 2.96 0.77
C ASP A 56 -14.38 2.73 2.17
N GLU A 57 -15.01 3.29 3.19
CA GLU A 57 -14.50 3.25 4.57
C GLU A 57 -14.32 1.80 5.08
N LYS A 58 -15.28 0.92 4.78
CA LYS A 58 -15.26 -0.47 5.25
C LYS A 58 -14.19 -1.26 4.51
N GLU A 59 -14.04 -1.04 3.21
CA GLU A 59 -12.97 -1.67 2.43
C GLU A 59 -11.57 -1.23 2.89
N ILE A 60 -11.39 0.07 3.13
CA ILE A 60 -10.15 0.64 3.64
C ILE A 60 -9.79 0.01 4.99
N ALA A 61 -10.73 0.00 5.94
CA ALA A 61 -10.52 -0.60 7.25
C ALA A 61 -10.17 -2.09 7.15
N LYS A 62 -10.91 -2.85 6.33
CA LYS A 62 -10.66 -4.28 6.08
C LYS A 62 -9.26 -4.53 5.52
N ASN A 63 -8.81 -3.73 4.56
CA ASN A 63 -7.50 -3.92 3.93
C ASN A 63 -6.35 -3.47 4.85
N ILE A 64 -6.52 -2.41 5.64
CA ILE A 64 -5.55 -2.06 6.70
C ILE A 64 -5.34 -3.24 7.65
N MET A 65 -6.41 -3.91 8.08
CA MET A 65 -6.31 -5.08 8.95
C MET A 65 -5.59 -6.26 8.27
N LYS A 66 -5.82 -6.48 6.96
CA LYS A 66 -5.09 -7.50 6.19
C LYS A 66 -3.59 -7.19 6.12
N VAL A 67 -3.21 -5.93 5.90
CA VAL A 67 -1.80 -5.51 5.87
C VAL A 67 -1.16 -5.76 7.23
N ILE A 68 -1.80 -5.33 8.31
CA ILE A 68 -1.28 -5.51 9.67
C ILE A 68 -1.07 -7.00 9.98
N LYS A 69 -2.04 -7.86 9.62
CA LYS A 69 -1.96 -9.32 9.84
C LYS A 69 -0.82 -9.97 9.05
N ASN A 70 -0.55 -9.50 7.83
CA ASN A 70 0.48 -10.06 6.93
C ASN A 70 1.81 -9.30 6.95
N ARG A 71 1.96 -8.30 7.83
CA ARG A 71 3.08 -7.36 7.87
C ARG A 71 4.44 -8.04 7.80
N ASN A 72 4.68 -9.07 8.61
CA ASN A 72 5.99 -9.73 8.69
C ASN A 72 6.37 -10.40 7.35
N ARG A 73 5.39 -10.91 6.62
CA ARG A 73 5.58 -11.49 5.30
C ARG A 73 5.87 -10.41 4.26
N MET A 74 5.03 -9.37 4.22
CA MET A 74 5.11 -8.29 3.23
C MET A 74 6.37 -7.44 3.40
N LYS A 75 6.80 -7.17 4.64
CA LYS A 75 8.03 -6.43 4.93
C LYS A 75 9.25 -7.05 4.23
N LYS A 76 9.37 -8.38 4.25
CA LYS A 76 10.48 -9.09 3.60
C LYS A 76 10.46 -8.95 2.09
N VAL A 77 9.27 -8.95 1.49
CA VAL A 77 9.09 -8.78 0.04
C VAL A 77 9.44 -7.35 -0.36
N CYS A 78 8.94 -6.36 0.39
CA CYS A 78 9.20 -4.95 0.14
C CYS A 78 10.69 -4.58 0.17
N THR A 79 11.50 -5.23 1.01
CA THR A 79 12.95 -4.97 1.10
C THR A 79 13.82 -5.81 0.15
N ASN A 80 13.23 -6.77 -0.56
CA ASN A 80 13.92 -7.67 -1.49
C ASN A 80 13.54 -7.42 -2.96
N SER A 81 12.74 -6.39 -3.23
CA SER A 81 12.34 -5.95 -4.57
C SER A 81 13.31 -4.94 -5.16
#